data_AF-A0A0A7M3S9-F1
#
_entry.id   AF-A0A0A7M3S9-F1
#
_cell.length_a   1.000
_cell.length_b   1.000
_cell.length_c   1.000
_cell.angle_alpha   90.00
_cell.angle_beta   90.00
_cell.angle_gamma   90.00
#
_symmetry.space_group_name_H-M   'P 1'
#
loop_
_entity.id
_entity.type
_entity.pdbx_description
1 polymer ?
#
loop_
_entity_poly.entity_id
_entity_poly.type
_entity_poly.pdbx_seq_one_letter_code
_entity_poly.pdbx_strand_id
1 'polypeptide(L)'
;ACAPFRRLHLCDKNIQQIKTENITTHNLLVDVCQAAKFEGESIRGYYAQYEVQYPGSGSTICTALARSFADIGDIIRGKDLYLGYNRKEKAQKEKLENKLKEYFENIHDKLEQPAKEYNEDKDTDKNYYKLREDWWNANRS
;
A
#
# COMPACT_ATOMS: atom_id res chain seq x y z
N ALA A 1 16.18 -6.49 7.52
CA ALA A 1 16.03 -5.70 6.28
C ALA A 1 16.25 -4.22 6.60
N CYS A 2 16.80 -3.43 5.69
CA CYS A 2 16.95 -1.98 5.86
C CYS A 2 15.98 -1.28 4.89
N ALA A 3 15.10 -0.44 5.41
CA ALA A 3 14.18 0.32 4.58
C ALA A 3 14.89 1.56 3.98
N PRO A 4 14.72 1.85 2.67
CA PRO A 4 15.26 3.04 2.05
C PRO A 4 14.52 4.30 2.52
N PHE A 5 15.17 5.47 2.54
CA PHE A 5 14.56 6.76 2.95
C PHE A 5 13.21 7.04 2.28
N ARG A 6 13.04 6.64 1.01
CA ARG A 6 11.77 6.71 0.26
C ARG A 6 10.63 5.95 0.98
N ARG A 7 10.89 4.74 1.47
CA ARG A 7 9.92 3.90 2.19
C ARG A 7 9.53 4.50 3.54
N LEU A 8 10.49 5.13 4.25
CA LEU A 8 10.26 5.73 5.57
C LEU A 8 9.19 6.84 5.53
N HIS A 9 9.08 7.54 4.41
CA HIS A 9 8.20 8.71 4.26
C HIS A 9 7.11 8.51 3.21
N LEU A 10 6.76 7.26 2.90
CA LEU A 10 5.73 6.91 1.92
C LEU A 10 4.38 7.58 2.25
N CYS A 11 3.72 8.10 1.22
CA CYS A 11 2.46 8.85 1.35
C CYS A 11 1.22 7.95 1.57
N ASP A 12 1.12 7.28 2.72
CA ASP A 12 0.06 6.27 3.01
C ASP A 12 -0.98 6.69 4.08
N LYS A 13 -0.94 7.96 4.53
CA LYS A 13 -1.76 8.42 5.67
C LYS A 13 -3.26 8.49 5.38
N ASN A 14 -3.66 8.75 4.13
CA ASN A 14 -5.08 8.84 3.76
C ASN A 14 -5.79 7.50 3.94
N ILE A 15 -5.12 6.38 3.64
CA ILE A 15 -5.65 5.02 3.79
C ILE A 15 -6.03 4.73 5.25
N GLN A 16 -5.31 5.30 6.22
CA GLN A 16 -5.60 5.14 7.66
C GLN A 16 -6.85 5.89 8.13
N GLN A 17 -7.38 6.82 7.33
CA GLN A 17 -8.47 7.72 7.71
C GLN A 17 -9.83 7.29 7.16
N ILE A 18 -9.87 6.23 6.34
CA ILE A 18 -11.11 5.70 5.78
C ILE A 18 -11.96 5.13 6.91
N LYS A 19 -13.26 5.46 6.90
CA LYS A 19 -14.21 4.88 7.85
C LYS A 19 -14.52 3.44 7.45
N THR A 20 -14.23 2.51 8.34
CA THR A 20 -14.40 1.06 8.14
C THR A 20 -15.81 0.69 7.65
N GLU A 21 -16.86 1.36 8.14
CA GLU A 21 -18.26 1.15 7.76
C GLU A 21 -18.60 1.44 6.28
N ASN A 22 -17.88 2.36 5.65
CA ASN A 22 -18.11 2.78 4.26
C ASN A 22 -17.14 2.12 3.27
N ILE A 23 -16.37 1.12 3.72
CA ILE A 23 -15.36 0.51 2.87
C ILE A 23 -15.99 -0.36 1.79
N THR A 24 -15.53 -0.16 0.57
CA THR A 24 -15.82 -0.96 -0.61
C THR A 24 -14.53 -1.10 -1.41
N THR A 25 -14.50 -2.02 -2.37
CA THR A 25 -13.37 -2.17 -3.30
C THR A 25 -13.05 -0.87 -4.04
N HIS A 26 -14.08 -0.13 -4.48
CA HIS A 26 -13.92 1.13 -5.21
C HIS A 26 -13.41 2.27 -4.31
N ASN A 27 -13.93 2.40 -3.09
CA ASN A 27 -13.48 3.45 -2.17
C ASN A 27 -12.02 3.22 -1.76
N LEU A 28 -11.64 1.96 -1.47
CA LEU A 28 -10.25 1.61 -1.20
C LEU A 28 -9.34 1.95 -2.39
N LEU A 29 -9.79 1.67 -3.62
CA LEU A 29 -9.04 1.98 -4.83
C LEU A 29 -8.77 3.48 -4.97
N VAL A 30 -9.78 4.32 -4.74
CA VAL A 30 -9.63 5.78 -4.82
C VAL A 30 -8.53 6.28 -3.88
N ASP A 31 -8.53 5.80 -2.63
CA ASP A 31 -7.52 6.17 -1.64
C ASP A 31 -6.12 5.63 -1.99
N VAL A 32 -6.03 4.42 -2.53
CA VAL A 32 -4.75 3.85 -3.00
C VAL A 32 -4.21 4.65 -4.19
N CYS A 33 -5.06 5.04 -5.15
CA CYS A 33 -4.68 5.89 -6.27
C CYS A 33 -4.26 7.29 -5.80
N GLN A 34 -4.93 7.85 -4.79
CA GLN A 34 -4.57 9.13 -4.21
C GLN A 34 -3.21 9.08 -3.51
N ALA A 35 -2.92 8.01 -2.77
CA ALA A 35 -1.61 7.76 -2.17
C ALA A 35 -0.52 7.66 -3.25
N ALA A 36 -0.76 6.88 -4.31
CA ALA A 36 0.16 6.72 -5.43
C ALA A 36 0.41 8.05 -6.17
N LYS A 37 -0.63 8.88 -6.35
CA LYS A 37 -0.50 10.21 -6.95
C LYS A 37 0.40 11.12 -6.12
N PHE A 38 0.15 11.22 -4.82
CA PHE A 38 0.96 12.07 -3.93
C PHE A 38 2.40 11.58 -3.82
N GLU A 39 2.62 10.26 -3.83
CA GLU A 39 3.94 9.68 -3.86
C GLU A 39 4.69 9.99 -5.18
N GLY A 40 3.98 9.96 -6.32
CA GLY A 40 4.56 10.38 -7.59
C GLY A 40 4.92 11.86 -7.62
N GLU A 41 4.05 12.73 -7.09
CA GLU A 41 4.29 14.17 -6.98
C GLU A 41 5.48 14.49 -6.07
N SER A 42 5.62 13.77 -4.95
CA SER A 42 6.74 13.94 -4.02
C SER A 42 8.07 13.56 -4.69
N ILE A 43 8.13 12.43 -5.39
CA ILE A 43 9.32 11.97 -6.12
C ILE A 43 9.71 12.95 -7.24
N ARG A 44 8.72 13.49 -7.97
CA ARG A 44 8.96 14.46 -9.04
C ARG A 44 9.72 15.70 -8.52
N GLY A 45 9.42 16.16 -7.32
CA GLY A 45 10.09 17.32 -6.71
C GLY A 45 11.61 17.15 -6.54
N TYR A 46 12.11 15.91 -6.47
CA TYR A 46 13.52 15.61 -6.30
C TYR A 46 14.27 15.33 -7.61
N TYR A 47 13.61 15.45 -8.78
CA TYR A 47 14.19 15.10 -10.08
C TYR A 47 15.57 15.72 -10.33
N ALA A 48 15.67 17.03 -10.11
CA ALA A 48 16.89 17.79 -10.37
C ALA A 48 18.07 17.30 -9.51
N GLN A 49 17.81 16.85 -8.28
CA GLN A 49 18.85 16.30 -7.40
C GLN A 49 19.35 14.94 -7.91
N TYR A 50 18.43 14.10 -8.42
CA TYR A 50 18.79 12.80 -8.99
C TYR A 50 19.60 12.93 -10.28
N GLU A 51 19.28 13.87 -11.17
CA GLU A 51 20.07 14.10 -12.39
C GLU A 51 21.50 14.55 -12.09
N VAL A 52 21.68 15.43 -11.09
CA VAL A 52 23.01 15.88 -10.67
C VAL A 52 23.81 14.74 -10.03
N GLN A 53 23.16 13.90 -9.23
CA GLN A 53 23.84 12.79 -8.55
C GLN A 53 24.15 11.61 -9.49
N TYR A 54 23.32 11.38 -10.51
CA TYR A 54 23.45 10.26 -11.45
C TYR A 54 23.32 10.75 -12.91
N PRO A 55 24.29 11.54 -13.40
CA PRO A 55 24.24 12.10 -14.74
C PRO A 55 24.18 10.99 -15.81
N GLY A 56 23.26 11.10 -16.76
CA GLY A 56 23.10 10.16 -17.89
C GLY A 56 22.21 8.94 -17.60
N SER A 57 21.69 8.78 -16.38
CA SER A 57 20.73 7.72 -16.05
C SER A 57 19.29 8.21 -16.26
N GLY A 58 18.84 8.21 -17.51
CA GLY A 58 17.49 8.67 -17.92
C GLY A 58 16.32 7.87 -17.33
N SER A 59 16.59 6.82 -16.54
CA SER A 59 15.60 5.94 -15.91
C SER A 59 15.52 6.08 -14.39
N THR A 60 16.25 7.00 -13.76
CA THR A 60 16.30 7.14 -12.28
C THR A 60 14.93 7.41 -11.66
N ILE A 61 14.15 8.32 -12.25
CA ILE A 61 12.79 8.59 -11.78
C ILE A 61 11.86 7.40 -11.97
N CYS A 62 11.86 6.78 -13.15
CA CYS A 62 11.01 5.62 -13.41
C CYS A 62 11.34 4.47 -12.46
N THR A 63 12.62 4.31 -12.10
CA THR A 63 13.08 3.34 -11.12
C THR A 63 12.58 3.69 -9.70
N ALA A 64 12.64 4.96 -9.31
CA ALA A 64 12.12 5.41 -8.02
C ALA A 64 10.60 5.21 -7.92
N LEU A 65 9.86 5.57 -8.98
CA LEU A 65 8.42 5.36 -9.08
C LEU A 65 8.06 3.87 -9.02
N ALA A 66 8.76 3.01 -9.77
CA ALA A 66 8.54 1.57 -9.74
C ALA A 66 8.79 0.97 -8.35
N ARG A 67 9.81 1.45 -7.63
CA ARG A 67 10.08 1.05 -6.25
C ARG A 67 9.03 1.55 -5.26
N SER A 68 8.47 2.75 -5.44
CA SER A 68 7.34 3.23 -4.61
C SER A 68 6.06 2.48 -4.90
N PHE A 69 5.81 2.16 -6.15
CA PHE A 69 4.69 1.32 -6.54
C PHE A 69 4.76 -0.08 -5.91
N ALA A 70 5.95 -0.70 -5.91
CA ALA A 70 6.16 -1.98 -5.24
C ALA A 70 5.89 -1.90 -3.73
N ASP A 71 6.39 -0.86 -3.05
CA ASP A 71 6.15 -0.65 -1.61
C ASP A 71 4.67 -0.47 -1.29
N ILE A 72 3.94 0.35 -2.07
CA ILE A 72 2.48 0.51 -1.90
C ILE A 72 1.80 -0.85 -2.06
N GLY A 73 2.18 -1.61 -3.09
CA GLY A 73 1.66 -2.96 -3.30
C GLY A 73 1.96 -3.91 -2.15
N ASP A 74 3.17 -3.90 -1.61
CA ASP A 74 3.54 -4.74 -0.44
C ASP A 74 2.73 -4.35 0.80
N ILE A 75 2.46 -3.06 1.03
CA ILE A 75 1.58 -2.60 2.12
C ILE A 75 0.16 -3.15 1.94
N ILE A 76 -0.44 -2.95 0.76
CA ILE A 76 -1.81 -3.42 0.51
C ILE A 76 -1.91 -4.94 0.61
N ARG A 77 -0.88 -5.67 0.20
CA ARG A 77 -0.81 -7.13 0.25
C ARG A 77 -0.46 -7.69 1.64
N GLY A 78 -0.12 -6.84 2.62
CA GLY A 78 0.33 -7.28 3.95
C GLY A 78 1.73 -7.93 3.94
N LYS A 79 2.55 -7.64 2.93
CA LYS A 79 3.92 -8.17 2.75
C LYS A 79 5.01 -7.17 3.05
N ASP A 80 4.64 -5.94 3.42
CA ASP A 80 5.61 -4.91 3.77
C ASP A 80 6.39 -5.29 5.05
N LEU A 81 7.71 -5.31 4.93
CA LEU A 81 8.60 -5.71 6.02
C LEU A 81 8.98 -4.53 6.94
N TYR A 82 8.47 -3.33 6.66
CA TYR A 82 8.88 -2.12 7.35
C TYR A 82 8.02 -1.82 8.57
N LEU A 83 8.55 -2.14 9.75
CA LEU A 83 7.83 -1.97 11.03
C LEU A 83 7.92 -0.56 11.61
N GLY A 84 8.73 0.36 11.05
CA GLY A 84 8.99 1.69 11.63
C GLY A 84 10.28 1.76 12.47
N TYR A 85 10.96 2.91 12.40
CA TYR A 85 12.25 3.15 13.07
C TYR A 85 12.11 3.65 14.52
N ASN A 86 10.95 4.19 14.91
CA ASN A 86 10.69 4.65 16.27
C ASN A 86 9.30 4.21 16.78
N ARG A 87 9.02 4.44 18.07
CA ARG A 87 7.76 4.02 18.71
C ARG A 87 6.52 4.64 18.06
N LYS A 88 6.59 5.91 17.66
CA LYS A 88 5.45 6.64 17.06
C LYS A 88 5.11 6.07 15.69
N GLU A 89 6.12 5.79 14.88
CA GLU A 89 5.95 5.25 13.54
C GLU A 89 5.49 3.79 13.57
N LYS A 90 6.06 2.97 14.48
CA LYS A 90 5.56 1.61 14.76
C LYS A 90 4.06 1.60 14.99
N ALA A 91 3.59 2.44 15.91
CA ALA A 91 2.16 2.58 16.19
C ALA A 91 1.34 3.01 14.96
N GLN A 92 1.88 3.86 14.09
CA GLN A 92 1.21 4.26 12.84
C GLN A 92 1.13 3.14 11.82
N LYS A 93 2.19 2.32 11.68
CA LYS A 93 2.21 1.18 10.76
C LYS A 93 1.32 0.04 11.26
N GLU A 94 1.35 -0.25 12.56
CA GLU A 94 0.39 -1.19 13.19
C GLU A 94 -1.05 -0.73 12.99
N LYS A 95 -1.33 0.57 13.16
CA LYS A 95 -2.67 1.13 12.91
C LYS A 95 -3.10 0.96 11.45
N LEU A 96 -2.20 1.23 10.50
CA LEU A 96 -2.49 1.06 9.08
C LEU A 96 -2.77 -0.42 8.75
N GLU A 97 -1.94 -1.34 9.24
CA GLU A 97 -2.12 -2.77 8.98
C GLU A 97 -3.44 -3.28 9.57
N ASN A 98 -3.75 -2.91 10.81
CA ASN A 98 -5.03 -3.26 11.42
C ASN A 98 -6.23 -2.71 10.63
N LYS A 99 -6.12 -1.49 10.10
CA LYS A 99 -7.15 -0.93 9.22
C LYS A 99 -7.30 -1.69 7.93
N LEU A 100 -6.21 -2.10 7.29
CA LEU A 100 -6.27 -2.94 6.09
C LEU A 100 -6.94 -4.29 6.40
N LYS A 101 -6.67 -4.91 7.56
CA LYS A 101 -7.36 -6.14 7.98
C LYS A 101 -8.87 -5.92 8.09
N GLU A 102 -9.30 -4.88 8.81
CA GLU A 102 -10.72 -4.51 8.93
C GLU A 102 -11.37 -4.23 7.56
N TYR A 103 -10.65 -3.55 6.65
CA TYR A 103 -11.16 -3.23 5.32
C TYR A 103 -11.38 -4.48 4.48
N PHE A 104 -10.41 -5.40 4.47
CA PHE A 104 -10.50 -6.63 3.70
C PHE A 104 -11.46 -7.65 4.32
N GLU A 105 -11.65 -7.65 5.64
CA GLU A 105 -12.75 -8.38 6.30
C GLU A 105 -14.11 -7.90 5.79
N ASN A 106 -14.35 -6.59 5.81
CA ASN A 106 -15.61 -6.03 5.32
C ASN A 106 -15.81 -6.24 3.81
N ILE A 107 -14.74 -6.22 3.01
CA ILE A 107 -14.82 -6.52 1.57
C ILE A 107 -15.16 -7.99 1.38
N HIS A 108 -14.49 -8.90 2.08
CA HIS A 108 -14.76 -10.34 2.04
C HIS A 108 -16.20 -10.64 2.42
N ASP A 109 -16.72 -9.96 3.45
CA ASP A 109 -18.07 -10.21 3.92
C ASP A 109 -19.16 -9.84 2.91
N LYS A 110 -18.88 -8.86 2.06
CA LYS A 110 -19.75 -8.38 0.98
C LYS A 110 -19.61 -9.19 -0.31
N LEU A 111 -18.68 -10.15 -0.40
CA LEU A 111 -18.55 -11.01 -1.57
C LEU A 111 -19.74 -11.97 -1.67
N GLU A 112 -20.24 -12.17 -2.88
CA GLU A 112 -21.21 -13.20 -3.19
C GLU A 112 -20.53 -14.56 -3.43
N GLN A 113 -21.28 -15.65 -3.29
CA GLN A 113 -20.78 -16.97 -3.68
C GLN A 113 -20.69 -17.07 -5.21
N PRO A 114 -19.67 -17.73 -5.79
CA PRO A 114 -18.61 -18.54 -5.14
C PRO A 114 -17.35 -17.76 -4.74
N ALA A 115 -17.30 -16.44 -4.96
CA ALA A 115 -16.09 -15.64 -4.71
C ALA A 115 -15.74 -15.57 -3.23
N LYS A 116 -16.74 -15.57 -2.33
CA LYS A 116 -16.54 -15.58 -0.88
C LYS A 116 -15.83 -16.86 -0.40
N GLU A 117 -16.24 -18.03 -0.89
CA GLU A 117 -15.59 -19.31 -0.60
C GLU A 117 -14.18 -19.39 -1.19
N TYR A 118 -13.98 -18.94 -2.43
CA TYR A 118 -12.64 -18.90 -3.04
C TYR A 118 -11.66 -18.05 -2.22
N ASN A 119 -12.14 -16.95 -1.65
CA ASN A 119 -11.34 -16.03 -0.84
C ASN A 119 -11.46 -16.27 0.67
N GLU A 120 -11.96 -17.43 1.10
CA GLU A 120 -12.04 -17.77 2.51
C GLU A 120 -10.65 -17.66 3.15
N ASP A 121 -10.56 -16.84 4.20
CA ASP A 121 -9.34 -16.71 4.95
C ASP A 121 -9.23 -17.84 5.97
N LYS A 122 -8.15 -18.61 5.86
CA LYS A 122 -7.83 -19.72 6.76
C LYS A 122 -6.77 -19.34 7.79
N ASP A 123 -6.30 -18.09 7.74
CA ASP A 123 -5.36 -17.54 8.71
C ASP A 123 -6.09 -17.19 10.03
N THR A 124 -5.46 -17.49 11.16
CA THR A 124 -5.95 -17.11 12.49
C THR A 124 -5.99 -15.59 12.67
N ASP A 125 -5.07 -14.89 11.99
CA ASP A 125 -4.87 -13.45 12.12
C ASP A 125 -5.75 -12.62 11.18
N LYS A 126 -6.65 -13.27 10.43
CA LYS A 126 -7.57 -12.65 9.47
C LYS A 126 -6.88 -11.65 8.54
N ASN A 127 -5.76 -12.06 7.95
CA ASN A 127 -4.96 -11.19 7.09
C ASN A 127 -5.53 -11.08 5.68
N TYR A 128 -6.38 -12.00 5.24
CA TYR A 128 -6.98 -12.05 3.91
C TYR A 128 -5.93 -12.00 2.79
N TYR A 129 -4.76 -12.61 2.98
CA TYR A 129 -3.63 -12.51 2.04
C TYR A 129 -4.02 -12.83 0.59
N LYS A 130 -4.84 -13.87 0.39
CA LYS A 130 -5.32 -14.25 -0.95
C LYS A 130 -6.18 -13.16 -1.59
N LEU A 131 -7.19 -12.68 -0.86
CA LEU A 131 -8.06 -11.60 -1.33
C LEU A 131 -7.28 -10.31 -1.59
N ARG A 132 -6.31 -9.98 -0.74
CA ARG A 132 -5.44 -8.79 -0.90
C ARG A 132 -4.56 -8.90 -2.15
N GLU A 133 -3.97 -10.06 -2.42
CA GLU A 133 -3.19 -10.32 -3.64
C GLU A 133 -4.05 -10.21 -4.90
N ASP A 134 -5.22 -10.85 -4.90
CA ASP A 134 -6.15 -10.80 -6.04
C ASP A 134 -6.66 -9.38 -6.28
N TRP A 135 -6.98 -8.65 -5.21
CA TRP A 135 -7.37 -7.25 -5.28
C TRP A 135 -6.25 -6.39 -5.87
N TRP A 136 -5.00 -6.55 -5.40
CA TRP A 136 -3.87 -5.80 -5.95
C TRP A 136 -3.67 -6.13 -7.43
N ASN A 137 -3.68 -7.41 -7.81
CA ASN A 137 -3.49 -7.83 -9.20
C ASN A 137 -4.58 -7.31 -10.13
N ALA A 138 -5.82 -7.16 -9.65
CA ALA A 138 -6.92 -6.59 -10.41
C ALA A 138 -6.84 -5.06 -10.59
N ASN A 139 -6.13 -4.34 -9.71
CA ASN A 139 -6.14 -2.87 -9.65
C ASN A 139 -4.77 -2.21 -9.88
N ARG A 140 -3.71 -2.99 -10.07
CA ARG A 140 -2.31 -2.52 -10.20
C ARG A 140 -1.99 -1.82 -11.53
N SER A 141 -2.94 -1.75 -12.46
CA SER A 141 -2.75 -1.22 -13.82
C SER A 141 -3.04 0.28 -13.93
#